data_AF-A0A2E6KP49-F1
#
_entry.id   AF-A0A2E6KP49-F1
#
_cell.length_a   1.000
_cell.length_b   1.000
_cell.length_c   1.000
_cell.angle_alpha   90.00
_cell.angle_beta   90.00
_cell.angle_gamma   90.00
#
_symmetry.space_group_name_H-M   'P 1'
#
loop_
_entity.id
_entity.type
_entity.pdbx_description
1 polymer ?
#
loop_
_entity_poly.entity_id
_entity_poly.type
_entity_poly.pdbx_seq_one_letter_code
_entity_poly.pdbx_strand_id
1 'polypeptide(L)'
;MGNIDLDYYLEQALKLQETAWFEDDTAIGAACLVIPSTGEAIFDVCTDVGHNCFSHAEQKVIVEYLERHNKPLPKEAVIITTIAPCSNKNSSWRVGDSCSSLIEKYGVTKVYAGMVTSENHSHGRFSLKVTQDEKLAQICQKLQGLFNLKAPRQGDGSIGRLITAYKKRNIFNRVFRA
;
A
#
# COMPACT_ATOMS: atom_id res chain seq x y z
N MET A 1 -24.65 -8.47 10.04
CA MET A 1 -23.30 -8.33 9.48
C MET A 1 -22.53 -7.44 10.43
N GLY A 2 -21.49 -7.98 11.08
CA GLY A 2 -20.70 -7.23 12.05
C GLY A 2 -20.05 -6.02 11.39
N ASN A 3 -20.11 -4.87 12.06
CA ASN A 3 -19.39 -3.69 11.62
C ASN A 3 -17.89 -4.01 11.81
N ILE A 4 -17.16 -4.25 10.72
CA ILE A 4 -15.72 -4.47 10.83
C ILE A 4 -15.03 -3.13 11.12
N ASP A 5 -14.09 -3.14 12.05
CA ASP A 5 -13.28 -1.98 12.37
C ASP A 5 -12.17 -1.83 11.32
N LEU A 6 -12.37 -0.94 10.35
CA LEU A 6 -11.41 -0.72 9.27
C LEU A 6 -10.11 -0.07 9.75
N ASP A 7 -10.16 0.72 10.82
CA ASP A 7 -8.98 1.36 11.40
C ASP A 7 -8.09 0.33 12.11
N TYR A 8 -8.67 -0.70 12.73
CA TYR A 8 -7.91 -1.83 13.23
C TYR A 8 -7.06 -2.49 12.13
N TYR A 9 -7.64 -2.79 10.96
CA TYR A 9 -6.89 -3.41 9.86
C TYR A 9 -5.84 -2.46 9.25
N LEU A 10 -6.13 -1.15 9.18
CA LEU A 10 -5.14 -0.16 8.77
C LEU A 10 -3.96 -0.09 9.74
N GLU A 11 -4.24 -0.11 11.05
CA GLU A 11 -3.22 -0.15 12.09
C GLU A 11 -2.35 -1.42 11.99
N GLN A 12 -2.95 -2.58 11.74
CA GLN A 12 -2.18 -3.83 11.54
C GLN A 12 -1.29 -3.77 10.29
N ALA A 13 -1.78 -3.20 9.18
CA ALA A 13 -0.96 -2.99 7.98
C ALA A 13 0.22 -2.04 8.26
N LEU A 14 0.00 -0.98 9.05
CA LEU A 14 1.08 -0.07 9.48
C LEU A 14 2.09 -0.76 10.40
N LYS A 15 1.65 -1.63 11.33
CA LYS A 15 2.54 -2.45 12.16
C LYS A 15 3.39 -3.41 11.33
N LEU A 16 2.82 -3.97 10.27
CA LEU A 16 3.58 -4.80 9.33
C LEU A 16 4.65 -3.96 8.61
N GLN A 17 4.29 -2.81 8.06
CA GLN A 17 5.25 -1.86 7.45
C GLN A 17 6.36 -1.45 8.43
N GLU A 18 6.00 -1.22 9.69
CA GLU A 18 6.95 -0.87 10.74
C GLU A 18 7.94 -2.00 10.99
N THR A 19 7.44 -3.23 11.12
CA THR A 19 8.26 -4.41 11.40
C THR A 19 9.19 -4.75 10.24
N ALA A 20 8.66 -4.71 9.02
CA ALA A 20 9.38 -5.05 7.79
C ALA A 20 10.32 -3.92 7.30
N TRP A 21 10.29 -2.74 7.92
CA TRP A 21 10.94 -1.52 7.41
C TRP A 21 12.41 -1.67 7.00
N PHE A 22 13.16 -2.48 7.75
CA PHE A 22 14.60 -2.68 7.55
C PHE A 22 14.94 -3.93 6.73
N GLU A 23 13.94 -4.70 6.27
CA GLU A 23 14.17 -5.80 5.34
C GLU A 23 14.62 -5.25 3.99
N ASP A 24 15.52 -5.95 3.29
CA ASP A 24 16.24 -5.42 2.13
C ASP A 24 15.33 -5.06 0.94
N ASP A 25 14.28 -5.85 0.73
CA ASP A 25 13.32 -5.69 -0.36
C ASP A 25 12.08 -4.88 0.03
N THR A 26 11.77 -4.73 1.33
CA THR A 26 10.61 -3.94 1.76
C THR A 26 10.74 -2.50 1.28
N ALA A 27 9.70 -2.04 0.58
CA ALA A 27 9.45 -0.69 0.06
C ALA A 27 8.36 0.02 0.89
N ILE A 28 7.92 1.20 0.43
CA ILE A 28 6.92 2.02 1.14
C ILE A 28 5.51 1.67 0.66
N GLY A 29 4.64 1.35 1.61
CA GLY A 29 3.22 1.11 1.41
C GLY A 29 2.83 -0.28 1.91
N ALA A 30 1.71 -0.37 2.63
CA ALA A 30 1.16 -1.63 3.10
C ALA A 30 -0.33 -1.71 2.78
N ALA A 31 -0.83 -2.93 2.68
CA ALA A 31 -2.23 -3.19 2.41
C ALA A 31 -2.73 -4.41 3.18
N CYS A 32 -4.05 -4.49 3.27
CA CYS A 32 -4.80 -5.61 3.80
C CYS A 32 -5.97 -5.92 2.87
N LEU A 33 -6.22 -7.19 2.60
CA LEU A 33 -7.47 -7.68 2.04
C LEU A 33 -8.25 -8.38 3.14
N VAL A 34 -9.46 -7.91 3.44
CA VAL A 34 -10.33 -8.52 4.46
C VAL A 34 -11.63 -9.03 3.84
N ILE A 35 -12.08 -10.20 4.31
CA ILE A 35 -13.39 -10.78 4.02
C ILE A 35 -14.27 -10.67 5.28
N PRO A 36 -15.17 -9.66 5.36
CA PRO A 36 -15.91 -9.36 6.58
C PRO A 36 -16.76 -10.51 7.15
N SER A 37 -17.27 -11.38 6.28
CA SER A 37 -18.15 -12.50 6.67
C SER A 37 -17.39 -13.62 7.40
N THR A 38 -16.10 -13.79 7.12
CA THR A 38 -15.25 -14.83 7.71
C THR A 38 -14.25 -14.26 8.72
N GLY A 39 -13.98 -12.96 8.67
CA GLY A 39 -12.90 -12.32 9.43
C GLY A 39 -11.51 -12.62 8.88
N GLU A 40 -11.41 -13.33 7.74
CA GLU A 40 -10.14 -13.61 7.09
C GLU A 40 -9.49 -12.30 6.63
N ALA A 41 -8.19 -12.16 6.89
CA ALA A 41 -7.41 -11.02 6.48
C ALA A 41 -6.03 -11.46 5.98
N ILE A 42 -5.57 -10.84 4.89
CA ILE A 42 -4.26 -11.02 4.28
C ILE A 42 -3.57 -9.68 4.28
N PHE A 43 -2.36 -9.59 4.82
CA PHE A 43 -1.59 -8.36 4.94
C PHE A 43 -0.29 -8.48 4.17
N ASP A 44 0.09 -7.41 3.48
CA ASP A 44 1.37 -7.36 2.81
C ASP A 44 1.93 -5.93 2.72
N VAL A 45 3.22 -5.84 2.42
CA VAL A 45 3.98 -4.61 2.16
C VAL A 45 4.46 -4.57 0.72
N CYS A 46 4.62 -3.35 0.22
CA CYS A 46 5.26 -3.10 -1.06
C CYS A 46 6.69 -3.64 -1.01
N THR A 47 7.15 -4.30 -2.08
CA THR A 47 8.51 -4.84 -2.17
C THR A 47 9.19 -4.44 -3.47
N ASP A 48 10.49 -4.18 -3.41
CA ASP A 48 11.39 -4.02 -4.55
C ASP A 48 11.64 -5.40 -5.17
N VAL A 49 11.29 -5.57 -6.44
CA VAL A 49 11.53 -6.80 -7.20
C VAL A 49 12.75 -6.68 -8.13
N GLY A 50 13.56 -5.64 -7.94
CA GLY A 50 14.76 -5.35 -8.70
C GLY A 50 14.51 -4.39 -9.87
N HIS A 51 15.60 -3.83 -10.41
CA HIS A 51 15.57 -2.93 -11.57
C HIS A 51 14.66 -1.68 -11.42
N ASN A 52 14.48 -1.20 -10.18
CA ASN A 52 13.54 -0.12 -9.83
C ASN A 52 12.07 -0.47 -10.13
N CYS A 53 11.72 -1.75 -10.05
CA CYS A 53 10.36 -2.23 -10.20
C CYS A 53 9.82 -2.69 -8.85
N PHE A 54 8.59 -2.30 -8.52
CA PHE A 54 7.95 -2.60 -7.24
C PHE A 54 6.72 -3.47 -7.40
N SER A 55 6.57 -4.47 -6.54
CA SER A 55 5.31 -5.18 -6.33
C SER A 55 4.54 -4.47 -5.23
N HIS A 56 3.40 -3.86 -5.58
CA HIS A 56 2.62 -3.06 -4.64
C HIS A 56 1.83 -3.94 -3.68
N ALA A 57 1.68 -3.47 -2.44
CA ALA A 57 0.96 -4.20 -1.40
C ALA A 57 -0.47 -4.60 -1.82
N GLU A 58 -1.23 -3.71 -2.49
CA GLU A 58 -2.61 -4.03 -2.91
C GLU A 58 -2.66 -5.16 -3.94
N GLN A 59 -1.65 -5.25 -4.81
CA GLN A 59 -1.53 -6.36 -5.74
C GLN A 59 -1.22 -7.66 -5.01
N LYS A 60 -0.26 -7.62 -4.08
CA LYS A 60 0.20 -8.83 -3.38
C LYS A 60 -0.92 -9.48 -2.57
N VAL A 61 -1.69 -8.69 -1.81
CA VAL A 61 -2.82 -9.24 -1.02
C VAL A 61 -3.92 -9.87 -1.88
N ILE A 62 -4.15 -9.35 -3.10
CA ILE A 62 -5.09 -9.94 -4.05
C ILE A 62 -4.54 -11.24 -4.62
N VAL A 63 -3.29 -11.22 -5.08
CA VAL A 63 -2.62 -12.41 -5.66
C VAL A 63 -2.58 -13.54 -4.63
N GLU A 64 -2.17 -13.24 -3.41
CA GLU A 64 -2.09 -14.21 -2.31
C GLU A 64 -3.45 -14.82 -1.98
N TYR A 65 -4.53 -14.03 -1.98
CA TYR A 65 -5.89 -14.59 -1.82
C TYR A 65 -6.22 -15.58 -2.94
N LEU A 66 -5.97 -15.18 -4.19
CA LEU A 66 -6.29 -16.00 -5.35
C LEU A 66 -5.49 -17.31 -5.36
N GLU A 67 -4.21 -17.25 -4.96
CA GLU A 67 -3.34 -18.43 -4.83
C GLU A 67 -3.81 -19.36 -3.72
N ARG A 68 -4.21 -18.82 -2.55
CA ARG A 68 -4.67 -19.62 -1.40
C ARG A 68 -6.00 -20.31 -1.66
N HIS A 69 -6.93 -19.63 -2.32
CA HIS A 69 -8.32 -20.10 -2.44
C HIS A 69 -8.67 -20.67 -3.81
N ASN A 70 -7.89 -20.34 -4.84
CA ASN A 70 -8.16 -20.68 -6.24
C ASN A 70 -9.60 -20.32 -6.66
N LYS A 71 -10.11 -19.20 -6.16
CA LYS A 71 -11.49 -18.71 -6.35
C LYS A 71 -11.51 -17.18 -6.50
N PRO A 72 -12.51 -16.61 -7.21
CA PRO A 72 -12.70 -15.17 -7.26
C PRO A 72 -12.91 -14.57 -5.87
N LEU A 73 -12.53 -13.29 -5.72
CA LEU A 73 -12.80 -12.54 -4.50
C LEU A 73 -14.31 -12.44 -4.21
N PRO A 74 -14.74 -12.65 -2.96
CA PRO A 74 -16.11 -12.38 -2.54
C PRO A 74 -16.49 -10.91 -2.76
N LYS A 75 -17.76 -10.64 -3.07
CA LYS A 75 -18.25 -9.27 -3.31
C LYS A 75 -18.10 -8.36 -2.08
N GLU A 76 -18.10 -8.93 -0.87
CA GLU A 76 -17.88 -8.18 0.35
C GLU A 76 -16.42 -7.84 0.64
N ALA A 77 -15.45 -8.35 -0.15
CA ALA A 77 -14.03 -8.08 0.07
C ALA A 77 -13.75 -6.57 0.11
N VAL A 78 -12.91 -6.17 1.06
CA VAL A 78 -12.46 -4.78 1.22
C VAL A 78 -10.95 -4.76 1.14
N ILE A 79 -10.41 -3.84 0.33
CA ILE A 79 -8.99 -3.51 0.34
C ILE A 79 -8.77 -2.33 1.29
N ILE A 80 -7.90 -2.50 2.27
CA ILE A 80 -7.40 -1.45 3.14
C ILE A 80 -5.96 -1.17 2.72
N THR A 81 -5.59 0.10 2.53
CA THR A 81 -4.23 0.48 2.10
C THR A 81 -3.73 1.71 2.83
N THR A 82 -2.43 1.81 3.08
CA THR A 82 -1.84 2.99 3.74
C THR A 82 -1.97 4.24 2.87
N ILE A 83 -1.86 4.09 1.55
CA ILE A 83 -1.89 5.19 0.58
C ILE A 83 -2.88 4.80 -0.51
N ALA A 84 -3.79 5.72 -0.88
CA ALA A 84 -4.82 5.42 -1.86
C ALA A 84 -4.25 4.80 -3.16
N PRO A 85 -4.94 3.80 -3.75
CA PRO A 85 -4.40 3.00 -4.84
C PRO A 85 -3.93 3.86 -6.02
N CYS A 86 -2.75 3.60 -6.57
CA CYS A 86 -2.32 4.35 -7.76
C CYS A 86 -3.26 4.12 -8.96
N SER A 87 -3.41 5.14 -9.81
CA SER A 87 -4.28 5.10 -11.01
C SER A 87 -3.47 5.07 -12.32
N ASN A 88 -2.20 5.48 -12.30
CA ASN A 88 -1.31 5.59 -13.46
C ASN A 88 -1.10 4.23 -14.14
N LYS A 89 -1.75 4.06 -15.31
CA LYS A 89 -1.86 2.79 -16.05
C LYS A 89 -0.52 2.28 -16.57
N ASN A 90 0.40 3.16 -16.96
CA ASN A 90 1.70 2.79 -17.50
C ASN A 90 2.82 3.31 -16.62
N SER A 91 3.52 2.38 -15.98
CA SER A 91 4.67 2.66 -15.13
C SER A 91 5.71 1.57 -15.33
N SER A 92 6.93 1.95 -15.70
CA SER A 92 8.08 1.03 -15.72
C SER A 92 8.60 0.69 -14.33
N TRP A 93 8.09 1.36 -13.28
CA TRP A 93 8.53 1.19 -11.90
C TRP A 93 7.63 0.25 -11.09
N ARG A 94 6.64 -0.41 -11.71
CA ARG A 94 5.71 -1.30 -11.00
C ARG A 94 5.48 -2.59 -11.78
N VAL A 95 5.28 -3.68 -11.04
CA VAL A 95 4.79 -4.94 -11.62
C VAL A 95 3.33 -4.77 -12.06
N GLY A 96 3.06 -4.99 -13.34
CA GLY A 96 1.68 -5.07 -13.85
C GLY A 96 0.87 -3.76 -13.85
N ASP A 97 -0.45 -3.93 -13.89
CA ASP A 97 -1.42 -2.84 -13.99
C ASP A 97 -1.42 -1.94 -12.74
N SER A 98 -2.07 -0.77 -12.82
CA SER A 98 -2.23 0.08 -11.65
C SER A 98 -3.08 -0.58 -10.57
N CYS A 99 -2.82 -0.28 -9.30
CA CYS A 99 -3.59 -0.84 -8.17
C CYS A 99 -5.09 -0.61 -8.37
N SER A 100 -5.50 0.58 -8.82
CA SER A 100 -6.90 0.88 -9.15
C SER A 100 -7.47 -0.07 -10.23
N SER A 101 -6.70 -0.34 -11.30
CA SER A 101 -7.14 -1.23 -12.38
C SER A 101 -7.23 -2.69 -11.92
N LEU A 102 -6.29 -3.14 -11.08
CA LEU A 102 -6.30 -4.49 -10.50
C LEU A 102 -7.51 -4.69 -9.58
N ILE A 103 -7.75 -3.74 -8.66
CA ILE A 103 -8.90 -3.75 -7.74
C ILE A 103 -10.21 -3.88 -8.53
N GLU A 104 -10.37 -3.08 -9.59
CA GLU A 104 -11.55 -3.17 -10.47
C GLU A 104 -11.64 -4.51 -11.23
N LYS A 105 -10.52 -4.97 -11.79
CA LYS A 105 -10.44 -6.22 -12.55
C LYS A 105 -10.90 -7.42 -11.72
N TYR A 106 -10.55 -7.44 -10.43
CA TYR A 106 -10.92 -8.52 -9.52
C TYR A 106 -12.24 -8.28 -8.78
N GLY A 107 -13.01 -7.26 -9.16
CA GLY A 107 -14.38 -7.05 -8.70
C GLY A 107 -14.51 -6.48 -7.29
N VAL A 108 -13.43 -5.94 -6.71
CA VAL A 108 -13.46 -5.28 -5.41
C VAL A 108 -14.14 -3.92 -5.57
N THR A 109 -15.20 -3.68 -4.79
CA THR A 109 -16.02 -2.46 -4.87
C THR A 109 -15.80 -1.50 -3.72
N LYS A 110 -15.03 -1.90 -2.69
CA LYS A 110 -14.80 -1.13 -1.46
C LYS A 110 -13.31 -1.03 -1.18
N VAL A 111 -12.83 0.20 -1.03
CA VAL A 111 -11.46 0.50 -0.64
C VAL A 111 -11.48 1.45 0.55
N TYR A 112 -10.62 1.19 1.53
CA TYR A 112 -10.34 2.06 2.66
C TYR A 112 -8.87 2.49 2.61
N ALA A 113 -8.59 3.78 2.77
CA ALA A 113 -7.22 4.29 2.71
C ALA A 113 -6.86 5.09 3.95
N GLY A 114 -5.57 5.03 4.33
CA GLY A 114 -5.02 5.92 5.34
C GLY A 114 -4.88 7.37 4.88
N MET A 115 -4.69 7.59 3.58
CA MET A 115 -4.66 8.92 2.97
C MET A 115 -4.92 8.88 1.46
N VAL A 116 -5.27 10.04 0.88
CA VAL A 116 -5.45 10.25 -0.57
C VAL A 116 -4.53 11.34 -1.10
N THR A 117 -3.97 11.18 -2.30
CA THR A 117 -3.20 12.24 -2.99
C THR A 117 -4.10 13.00 -3.97
N SER A 118 -3.61 14.13 -4.49
CA SER A 118 -4.27 14.88 -5.56
C SER A 118 -4.50 14.08 -6.85
N GLU A 119 -3.74 13.00 -7.07
CA GLU A 119 -3.90 12.10 -8.22
C GLU A 119 -5.00 11.04 -8.01
N ASN A 120 -5.51 10.93 -6.77
CA ASN A 120 -6.47 9.91 -6.34
C ASN A 120 -7.94 10.40 -6.36
N HIS A 121 -8.23 11.61 -6.84
CA HIS A 121 -9.58 12.20 -6.76
C HIS A 121 -10.61 11.59 -7.74
N SER A 122 -10.21 10.70 -8.66
CA SER A 122 -11.12 10.09 -9.66
C SER A 122 -11.01 8.56 -9.72
N HIS A 123 -10.98 7.90 -8.57
CA HIS A 123 -10.95 6.44 -8.52
C HIS A 123 -12.27 5.80 -8.96
N GLY A 124 -12.37 5.58 -10.27
CA GLY A 124 -12.91 4.34 -10.81
C GLY A 124 -14.31 3.91 -10.34
N ARG A 125 -14.52 2.60 -10.37
CA ARG A 125 -15.81 1.94 -10.09
C ARG A 125 -15.94 1.40 -8.65
N PHE A 126 -14.99 1.73 -7.76
CA PHE A 126 -15.05 1.35 -6.35
C PHE A 126 -15.29 2.57 -5.45
N SER A 127 -15.96 2.37 -4.32
CA SER A 127 -16.08 3.40 -3.30
C SER A 127 -14.78 3.47 -2.49
N LEU A 128 -14.15 4.64 -2.44
CA LEU A 128 -13.01 4.92 -1.59
C LEU A 128 -13.47 5.69 -0.34
N LYS A 129 -13.14 5.16 0.84
CA LYS A 129 -13.23 5.86 2.12
C LYS A 129 -11.83 6.10 2.68
N VAL A 130 -11.68 7.17 3.45
CA VAL A 130 -10.41 7.52 4.09
C VAL A 130 -10.61 7.51 5.60
N THR A 131 -9.59 7.03 6.33
CA THR A 131 -9.60 7.07 7.78
C THR A 131 -9.88 8.47 8.33
N GLN A 132 -10.61 8.50 9.44
CA GLN A 132 -10.85 9.69 10.23
C GLN A 132 -9.99 9.70 11.51
N ASP A 133 -9.24 8.63 11.77
CA ASP A 133 -8.26 8.61 12.86
C ASP A 133 -7.04 9.47 12.46
N GLU A 134 -6.86 10.57 13.18
CA GLU A 134 -5.80 11.53 12.90
C GLU A 134 -4.40 10.92 13.02
N LYS A 135 -4.19 9.97 13.93
CA LYS A 135 -2.87 9.34 14.14
C LYS A 135 -2.54 8.42 12.97
N LEU A 136 -3.49 7.58 12.56
CA LEU A 136 -3.32 6.70 11.40
C LEU A 136 -3.11 7.54 10.12
N ALA A 137 -3.92 8.57 9.92
CA ALA A 137 -3.78 9.49 8.80
C ALA A 137 -2.40 10.16 8.76
N GLN A 138 -1.91 10.65 9.91
CA GLN A 138 -0.59 11.29 10.00
C GLN A 138 0.55 10.33 9.66
N ILE A 139 0.51 9.07 10.12
CA ILE A 139 1.52 8.06 9.75
C ILE A 139 1.49 7.84 8.23
N CYS A 140 0.31 7.67 7.65
CA CYS A 140 0.14 7.45 6.22
C CYS A 140 0.62 8.64 5.37
N GLN A 141 0.36 9.88 5.81
CA GLN A 141 0.90 11.09 5.18
C GLN A 141 2.43 11.16 5.26
N LYS A 142 3.02 10.79 6.40
CA LYS A 142 4.48 10.72 6.54
C LYS A 142 5.07 9.71 5.57
N LEU A 143 4.46 8.52 5.43
CA LEU A 143 4.86 7.51 4.45
C LEU A 143 4.81 8.07 3.02
N GLN A 144 3.73 8.73 2.63
CA GLN A 144 3.62 9.38 1.32
C GLN A 144 4.69 10.45 1.10
N GLY A 145 5.03 11.22 2.13
CA GLY A 145 6.06 12.26 2.06
C GLY A 145 7.45 11.72 1.71
N LEU A 146 7.71 10.44 1.97
CA LEU A 146 9.00 9.81 1.69
C LEU A 146 9.25 9.60 0.20
N PHE A 147 8.22 9.50 -0.64
CA PHE A 147 8.38 9.43 -2.10
C PHE A 147 9.03 10.69 -2.68
N ASN A 148 9.00 11.81 -1.94
CA ASN A 148 9.66 13.06 -2.34
C ASN A 148 11.11 13.16 -1.85
N LEU A 149 11.63 12.18 -1.11
CA LEU A 149 13.03 12.17 -0.68
C LEU A 149 13.92 12.01 -1.91
N LYS A 150 14.73 13.03 -2.20
CA LYS A 150 15.76 12.98 -3.24
C LYS A 150 16.93 12.12 -2.74
N ALA A 151 17.35 11.14 -3.55
CA ALA A 151 18.64 10.49 -3.36
C ALA A 151 19.79 11.50 -3.60
N PRO A 152 20.89 11.46 -2.83
CA PRO A 152 22.10 12.18 -3.19
C PRO A 152 22.60 11.70 -4.57
N ARG A 153 23.08 12.62 -5.41
CA ARG A 153 23.66 12.31 -6.73
C ARG A 153 24.83 11.34 -6.56
N GLN A 154 24.78 10.20 -7.25
CA GLN A 154 25.97 9.37 -7.46
C GLN A 154 26.84 10.04 -8.55
N GLY A 155 28.16 9.94 -8.40
CA GLY A 155 29.14 10.67 -9.22
C GLY A 155 29.27 10.18 -10.68
N ASP A 156 28.47 9.23 -11.12
CA ASP A 156 28.52 8.61 -12.45
C ASP A 156 27.45 9.16 -13.42
N GLY A 157 26.66 10.14 -13.02
CA GLY A 157 25.60 10.72 -13.84
C GLY A 157 24.38 9.81 -14.04
N SER A 158 24.36 8.62 -13.44
CA SER A 158 23.16 7.80 -13.36
C SER A 158 22.22 8.38 -12.30
N ILE A 159 20.93 8.54 -12.63
CA ILE A 159 19.90 8.83 -11.63
C ILE A 159 19.60 7.50 -10.92
N GLY A 160 20.57 6.99 -10.15
CA GLY A 160 20.30 5.98 -9.15
C GLY A 160 19.39 6.60 -8.10
N ARG A 161 18.07 6.50 -8.28
CA ARG A 161 17.14 6.75 -7.17
C ARG A 161 17.42 5.64 -6.18
N LEU A 162 18.25 5.93 -5.17
CA LEU A 162 18.35 5.12 -3.96
C LEU A 162 16.96 5.13 -3.31
N ILE A 163 16.09 4.23 -3.76
CA ILE A 163 14.75 4.02 -3.24
C ILE A 163 14.82 3.75 -1.73
N THR A 164 15.93 3.24 -1.19
CA THR A 164 16.10 2.91 0.23
C THR A 164 16.55 4.06 1.12
N ALA A 165 16.65 5.31 0.64
CA ALA A 165 17.08 6.44 1.47
C ALA A 165 16.23 6.65 2.73
N TYR A 166 14.98 6.17 2.73
CA TYR A 166 14.08 6.18 3.89
C TYR A 166 14.45 5.15 4.96
N LYS A 167 15.25 4.11 4.67
CA LYS A 167 15.61 3.03 5.63
C LYS A 167 16.52 3.48 6.78
N LYS A 168 16.76 4.79 6.93
CA LYS A 168 17.55 5.33 8.05
C LYS A 168 16.72 5.32 9.34
N ARG A 169 17.36 4.96 10.46
CA ARG A 169 16.71 4.89 11.79
C ARG A 169 16.04 6.19 12.22
N ASN A 170 16.64 7.34 11.89
CA ASN A 170 16.04 8.65 12.19
C ASN A 170 14.77 8.92 11.39
N ILE A 171 14.67 8.44 10.14
CA ILE A 171 13.47 8.56 9.32
C ILE A 171 12.39 7.62 9.86
N PHE A 172 12.75 6.37 10.15
CA PHE A 172 11.88 5.40 10.82
C PHE A 172 11.22 5.99 12.08
N ASN A 173 12.02 6.55 12.99
CA ASN A 173 11.52 7.14 14.23
C ASN A 173 10.56 8.32 13.97
N ARG A 174 10.82 9.16 12.95
CA ARG A 174 9.93 10.27 12.59
C ARG A 174 8.57 9.79 12.09
N VAL A 175 8.53 8.63 11.42
CA VAL A 175 7.29 8.03 10.90
C VAL A 175 6.50 7.39 12.03
N PHE A 176 7.10 6.45 12.77
CA PHE A 176 6.36 5.55 13.68
C PHE A 176 6.47 5.88 15.18
N ARG A 177 7.38 6.77 15.60
CA ARG A 177 7.69 6.99 17.03
C ARG A 177 7.48 8.44 17.49
N ALA A 178 6.80 9.25 16.68
CA ALA A 178 6.52 10.65 16.97
C ALA A 178 5.28 10.83 17.85
#